data_AF-A0AAW2LED9-F1
#
_entry.id   AF-A0AAW2LED9-F1
#
_cell.length_a   1.000
_cell.length_b   1.000
_cell.length_c   1.000
_cell.angle_alpha   90.00
_cell.angle_beta   90.00
_cell.angle_gamma   90.00
#
_symmetry.space_group_name_H-M   'P 1'
#
loop_
_entity.id
_entity.type
_entity.pdbx_description
1 polymer ?
#
loop_
_entity_poly.entity_id
_entity_poly.type
_entity_poly.pdbx_seq_one_letter_code
_entity_poly.pdbx_strand_id
1 'polypeptide(L)'
;MGGGGRLLAAQIIQILVIIGWVTATMAPLFLILHKLRLLRISSEDEMAGMDLTRHGGIAYIYHDEGENSNLPQFKMRRIEPTDTPTPDHPSHIRA
;
A
#
# COMPACT_ATOMS: atom_id res chain seq x y z
N MET A 1 -13.08 -34.47 -38.94
CA MET A 1 -11.79 -35.02 -38.45
C MET A 1 -11.77 -34.89 -36.93
N GLY A 2 -12.27 -35.90 -36.19
CA GLY A 2 -12.35 -35.89 -34.73
C GLY A 2 -11.14 -36.59 -34.12
N GLY A 3 -10.31 -35.85 -33.39
CA GLY A 3 -8.97 -36.27 -32.96
C GLY A 3 -8.88 -37.17 -31.72
N GLY A 4 -9.94 -37.88 -31.31
CA GLY A 4 -9.92 -38.90 -30.24
C GLY A 4 -9.19 -38.51 -28.93
N GLY A 5 -8.81 -39.51 -28.12
CA GLY A 5 -8.08 -39.30 -26.85
C GLY A 5 -6.69 -38.64 -27.01
N ARG A 6 -6.13 -38.65 -28.23
CA ARG A 6 -4.87 -37.97 -28.56
C ARG A 6 -5.01 -36.45 -28.50
N LEU A 7 -6.16 -35.91 -28.89
CA LEU A 7 -6.45 -34.47 -28.76
C LEU A 7 -6.51 -34.05 -27.29
N LEU A 8 -7.13 -34.87 -26.43
CA LEU A 8 -7.17 -34.63 -24.99
C LEU A 8 -5.77 -34.66 -24.36
N ALA A 9 -4.95 -35.66 -24.73
CA ALA A 9 -3.56 -35.74 -24.26
C ALA A 9 -2.72 -34.51 -24.66
N ALA A 10 -2.90 -34.02 -25.89
CA ALA A 10 -2.19 -32.82 -26.37
C ALA A 10 -2.54 -31.57 -25.55
N GLN A 11 -3.83 -31.39 -25.20
CA GLN A 11 -4.27 -30.29 -24.34
C GLN A 11 -3.69 -30.37 -22.93
N ILE A 12 -3.63 -31.57 -22.35
CA ILE A 12 -3.01 -31.78 -21.03
C ILE A 12 -1.53 -31.40 -21.07
N ILE A 13 -0.79 -31.84 -22.09
CA ILE A 13 0.62 -31.47 -22.26
C ILE A 13 0.77 -29.96 -22.39
N GLN A 14 -0.09 -29.30 -23.17
CA GLN A 14 -0.07 -27.85 -23.33
C GLN A 14 -0.24 -27.13 -21.98
N ILE A 15 -1.20 -27.55 -21.16
CA ILE A 15 -1.43 -26.98 -19.83
C ILE A 15 -0.17 -27.15 -18.95
N LEU A 16 0.41 -28.35 -18.92
CA LEU A 16 1.61 -28.63 -18.11
C LEU A 16 2.81 -27.79 -18.56
N VAL A 17 3.00 -27.63 -19.87
CA VAL A 17 4.07 -26.79 -20.42
C VAL A 17 3.87 -25.32 -20.03
N ILE A 18 2.65 -24.79 -20.11
CA ILE A 18 2.36 -23.41 -19.72
C ILE A 18 2.61 -23.22 -18.22
N ILE A 19 2.11 -24.12 -17.36
CA ILE A 19 2.33 -24.05 -15.91
C ILE A 19 3.83 -24.10 -15.61
N GLY A 20 4.56 -25.04 -16.23
CA GLY A 20 6.00 -25.18 -16.07
C GLY A 20 6.75 -23.92 -16.49
N TRP A 21 6.45 -23.37 -17.67
CA TRP A 21 7.12 -22.19 -18.20
C TRP A 21 6.83 -20.92 -17.40
N VAL A 22 5.56 -20.67 -17.06
CA VAL A 22 5.17 -19.51 -16.26
C VAL A 22 5.79 -19.61 -14.87
N THR A 23 5.78 -20.79 -14.24
CA THR A 23 6.40 -20.98 -12.93
C THR A 23 7.92 -20.80 -13.01
N ALA A 24 8.57 -21.36 -14.03
CA ALA A 24 10.01 -21.25 -14.20
C ALA A 24 10.48 -19.81 -14.45
N THR A 25 9.64 -18.96 -15.05
CA THR A 25 9.98 -17.56 -15.31
C THR A 25 9.58 -16.62 -14.16
N MET A 26 8.39 -16.81 -13.58
CA MET A 26 7.87 -15.93 -12.53
C MET A 26 8.38 -16.30 -11.14
N ALA A 27 8.49 -17.59 -10.79
CA ALA A 27 8.90 -17.98 -9.44
C ALA A 27 10.31 -17.49 -9.10
N PRO A 28 11.36 -17.67 -9.95
CA PRO A 28 12.68 -17.13 -9.62
C PRO A 28 12.68 -15.61 -9.49
N LEU A 29 11.97 -14.90 -10.38
CA LEU A 29 11.84 -13.44 -10.32
C LEU A 29 11.29 -13.00 -8.97
N PHE A 30 10.13 -13.53 -8.58
CA PHE A 30 9.49 -13.16 -7.33
C PHE A 30 10.25 -13.65 -6.09
N LEU A 31 10.88 -14.82 -6.14
CA LEU A 31 11.70 -15.32 -5.03
C LEU A 31 12.96 -14.48 -4.81
N ILE A 32 13.61 -14.03 -5.88
CA ILE A 32 14.77 -13.12 -5.78
C ILE A 32 14.32 -11.79 -5.16
N LEU A 33 13.28 -11.17 -5.71
CA LEU A 33 12.77 -9.90 -5.19
C LEU A 33 12.23 -10.03 -3.74
N HIS A 34 11.66 -11.18 -3.39
CA HIS A 34 11.23 -11.48 -2.03
C HIS A 34 12.42 -11.63 -1.08
N LYS A 35 13.50 -12.31 -1.49
CA LYS A 35 14.74 -12.38 -0.71
C LYS A 35 15.36 -11.01 -0.48
N LEU A 36 15.24 -10.12 -1.46
CA LEU A 36 15.66 -8.72 -1.33
C LEU A 36 14.66 -7.86 -0.53
N ARG A 37 13.55 -8.43 -0.04
CA ARG A 37 12.46 -7.76 0.68
C ARG A 37 11.90 -6.53 -0.03
N LEU A 38 11.89 -6.54 -1.37
CA LEU A 38 11.42 -5.43 -2.19
C LEU A 38 9.92 -5.52 -2.56
N LEU A 39 9.31 -6.70 -2.38
CA LEU A 39 7.92 -6.94 -2.81
C LEU A 39 6.86 -6.43 -1.85
N ARG A 40 7.15 -6.43 -0.54
CA ARG A 40 6.17 -6.10 0.49
C ARG A 40 6.71 -4.97 1.34
N ILE A 41 5.90 -3.92 1.48
CA ILE A 41 6.14 -2.82 2.40
C ILE A 41 6.12 -3.36 3.84
N SER A 42 6.86 -2.75 4.75
CA SER A 42 6.82 -3.17 6.15
C SER A 42 5.46 -2.83 6.78
N SER A 43 5.05 -3.58 7.81
CA SER A 43 3.71 -3.43 8.40
C SER A 43 3.49 -2.04 9.01
N GLU A 44 4.54 -1.42 9.50
CA GLU A 44 4.52 -0.04 9.99
C GLU A 44 4.30 0.98 8.86
N ASP A 45 4.94 0.81 7.70
CA ASP A 45 4.73 1.68 6.52
C ASP A 45 3.33 1.44 5.89
N GLU A 46 2.84 0.20 5.94
CA GLU A 46 1.48 -0.18 5.50
C GLU A 46 0.43 0.54 6.38
N MET A 47 0.64 0.56 7.69
CA MET A 47 -0.26 1.18 8.66
C MET A 47 -0.20 2.72 8.66
N ALA A 48 0.97 3.30 8.38
CA ALA A 48 1.13 4.75 8.22
C ALA A 48 0.56 5.29 6.90
N GLY A 49 0.29 4.42 5.92
CA GLY A 49 -0.21 4.76 4.59
C GLY A 49 0.91 5.01 3.57
N MET A 50 0.80 4.39 2.40
CA MET A 50 1.80 4.48 1.31
C MET A 50 1.92 5.89 0.71
N ASP A 51 0.83 6.65 0.71
CA ASP A 51 0.83 8.04 0.25
C ASP A 51 1.76 8.90 1.12
N LEU A 52 1.71 8.71 2.43
CA LEU A 52 2.52 9.46 3.40
C LEU A 52 3.99 9.03 3.40
N THR A 53 4.25 7.72 3.32
CA THR A 53 5.60 7.15 3.49
C THR A 53 6.43 7.08 2.21
N ARG A 54 5.78 6.96 1.03
CA ARG A 54 6.46 6.79 -0.26
C ARG A 54 6.16 7.88 -1.28
N HIS A 55 5.03 8.60 -1.16
CA HIS A 55 4.65 9.66 -2.10
C HIS A 55 4.74 11.09 -1.54
N GLY A 56 5.11 11.25 -0.26
CA GLY A 56 5.41 12.55 0.34
C GLY A 56 4.20 13.45 0.57
N GLY A 57 2.98 12.91 0.51
CA GLY A 57 1.74 13.66 0.69
C GLY A 57 0.50 12.85 0.33
N ILE A 58 -0.68 13.39 0.65
CA ILE A 58 -1.98 12.78 0.32
C ILE A 58 -2.23 12.80 -1.19
N ALA A 59 -2.64 11.67 -1.80
CA ALA A 59 -2.88 11.58 -3.24
C ALA A 59 -4.11 12.38 -3.71
N TYR A 60 -5.08 12.59 -2.81
CA TYR A 60 -6.30 13.34 -3.09
C TYR A 60 -6.49 14.43 -2.04
N ILE A 61 -6.48 15.68 -2.50
CA ILE A 61 -7.04 16.80 -1.73
C ILE A 61 -8.54 16.70 -1.93
N TYR A 62 -9.27 16.34 -0.88
CA TYR A 62 -10.71 16.53 -0.87
C TYR A 62 -10.96 18.04 -0.91
N HIS A 63 -11.22 18.56 -2.11
CA HIS A 63 -11.87 19.84 -2.24
C HIS A 63 -13.31 19.61 -1.77
N ASP A 64 -13.58 19.92 -0.51
CA ASP A 64 -14.94 20.17 -0.09
C ASP A 64 -15.38 21.41 -0.87
N GLU A 65 -16.27 21.19 -1.84
CA GLU A 65 -16.72 22.20 -2.79
C GLU A 65 -17.64 23.17 -2.05
N GLY A 66 -17.05 24.09 -1.28
CA GLY A 66 -17.84 24.85 -0.31
C GLY A 66 -17.26 26.15 0.23
N GLU A 67 -15.98 26.51 0.03
CA GLU A 67 -15.55 27.85 0.49
C GLU A 67 -14.41 28.48 -0.31
N ASN A 68 -14.77 29.58 -0.98
CA ASN A 68 -13.89 30.53 -1.63
C ASN A 68 -12.88 31.10 -0.63
N SER A 69 -11.66 30.56 -0.57
CA SER A 69 -10.58 31.25 0.13
C SER A 69 -9.23 31.05 -0.56
N ASN A 70 -8.72 32.16 -1.08
CA ASN A 70 -7.36 32.34 -1.57
C ASN A 70 -6.36 32.15 -0.40
N LEU A 71 -5.95 30.93 -0.10
CA LEU A 71 -4.91 30.68 0.90
C LEU A 71 -3.65 30.11 0.25
N PRO A 72 -2.46 30.69 0.55
CA PRO A 72 -1.20 30.24 -0.01
C PRO A 72 -0.86 28.86 0.54
N GLN A 73 -0.50 27.96 -0.38
CA GLN A 73 -0.07 26.59 -0.16
C GLN A 73 0.91 26.46 1.02
N PHE A 74 0.40 26.08 2.20
CA PHE A 74 1.19 25.92 3.41
C PHE A 74 1.78 24.51 3.47
N LYS A 75 3.12 24.43 3.39
CA LYS A 75 3.91 23.21 3.63
C LYS A 75 3.62 22.69 5.05
N MET A 76 3.12 21.46 5.18
CA MET A 76 2.87 20.87 6.50
C MET A 76 4.19 20.43 7.17
N ARG A 77 4.34 20.85 8.43
CA ARG A 77 5.44 20.51 9.33
C ARG A 77 5.16 19.17 10.03
N ARG A 78 6.19 18.32 10.12
CA ARG A 78 6.21 17.02 10.80
C ARG A 78 5.63 17.11 12.22
N ILE A 79 4.75 16.16 12.57
CA ILE A 79 4.11 16.04 13.88
C ILE A 79 4.66 14.77 14.56
N GLU A 80 5.18 14.92 15.78
CA GLU A 80 5.63 13.84 16.67
C GLU A 80 4.62 13.73 17.83
N PRO A 81 4.22 12.53 18.29
CA PRO A 81 3.22 12.38 19.35
C PRO A 81 3.92 12.41 20.72
N THR A 82 3.71 13.49 21.48
CA THR A 82 4.13 13.55 22.89
C THR A 82 2.89 13.45 23.78
N ASP A 83 2.68 12.27 24.34
CA ASP A 83 1.79 12.05 25.49
C ASP A 83 2.32 12.87 26.68
N THR A 84 1.55 13.82 27.20
CA THR A 84 1.87 14.46 28.50
C THR A 84 0.57 14.80 29.25
N PRO A 85 0.48 14.53 30.57
CA PRO A 85 -0.78 14.45 31.30
C PRO A 85 -1.30 15.83 31.70
N THR A 86 -2.62 15.98 31.69
CA THR A 86 -3.34 17.19 32.13
C THR A 86 -3.06 17.49 33.60
N PRO A 87 -2.59 18.70 33.98
CA PRO A 87 -2.56 19.13 35.37
C PRO A 87 -3.88 19.80 35.77
N ASP A 88 -4.41 19.39 36.92
CA ASP A 88 -5.61 19.92 37.57
C ASP A 88 -5.58 21.44 37.80
N HIS A 89 -6.68 22.12 37.50
CA HIS A 89 -6.85 23.55 37.79
C HIS A 89 -7.65 23.75 39.10
N PRO A 90 -7.12 24.45 40.12
CA PRO A 90 -7.85 24.74 41.35
C PRO A 90 -8.82 25.91 41.17
N SER A 91 -10.03 25.78 41.71
CA SER A 91 -11.05 26.83 41.76
C SER A 91 -10.89 27.70 43.01
N HIS A 92 -10.54 28.98 42.85
CA HIS A 92 -10.66 30.02 43.90
C HIS A 92 -11.37 31.25 43.32
N ILE A 93 -12.62 31.54 43.70
CA ILE A 93 -13.16 32.39 44.81
C ILE A 93 -13.63 33.78 44.32
N ARG A 94 -14.96 33.97 44.48
CA ARG A 94 -15.80 35.15 44.80
C ARG A 94 -15.45 36.56 44.30
N ALA A 95 -16.49 37.22 43.78
CA ALA A 95 -17.06 38.43 44.37
C ALA A 95 -18.60 38.31 44.36
#